data_AF-A0A3D4IMC3-F1
#
_entry.id   AF-A0A3D4IMC3-F1
#
_cell.length_a   1.000
_cell.length_b   1.000
_cell.length_c   1.000
_cell.angle_alpha   90.00
_cell.angle_beta   90.00
_cell.angle_gamma   90.00
#
_symmetry.space_group_name_H-M   'P 1'
#
loop_
_entity.id
_entity.type
_entity.pdbx_description
1 polymer ?
#
loop_
_entity_poly.entity_id
_entity_poly.type
_entity_poly.pdbx_seq_one_letter_code
_entity_poly.pdbx_strand_id
1 'polypeptide(L)'
;MQHDSQISAAFDPISKSYDYEACFQYVKPVVRSADIAFANLEVTLAGPPYKGYPQFSAPDELAKGLKDTGFDVLVTANNHCVDRGRKGLERTIDVLDTLGIPHTGTFKDAAAREVQYPLIVEKKGFRFS
;
A
#
# COMPACT_ATOMS: atom_id res chain seq x y z
N MET A 1 8.64 -3.52 3.84
CA MET A 1 8.57 -2.99 5.22
C MET A 1 9.02 -1.53 5.31
N GLN A 2 8.50 -0.77 6.28
CA GLN A 2 8.92 0.60 6.58
C GLN A 2 9.23 0.74 8.09
N HIS A 3 10.47 1.07 8.45
CA HIS A 3 10.83 1.37 9.85
C HIS A 3 10.89 2.89 10.09
N ASP A 4 11.11 3.28 11.35
CA ASP A 4 11.12 4.68 11.78
C ASP A 4 12.07 5.53 10.93
N SER A 5 13.26 5.01 10.57
CA SER A 5 14.20 5.71 9.70
C SER A 5 13.66 6.04 8.31
N GLN A 6 12.87 5.14 7.71
CA GLN A 6 12.27 5.37 6.39
C GLN A 6 11.09 6.35 6.49
N ILE A 7 10.33 6.33 7.59
CA ILE A 7 9.28 7.33 7.86
C ILE A 7 9.92 8.71 7.99
N SER A 8 10.99 8.83 8.79
CA SER A 8 11.70 10.10 8.97
C SER A 8 12.35 10.59 7.67
N ALA A 9 12.93 9.71 6.86
CA ALA A 9 13.55 10.08 5.59
C ALA A 9 12.54 10.58 4.55
N ALA A 10 11.29 10.11 4.60
CA ALA A 10 10.22 10.55 3.71
C ALA A 10 9.56 11.86 4.17
N PHE A 11 9.77 12.30 5.42
CA PHE A 11 9.10 13.49 5.94
C PHE A 11 9.72 14.78 5.39
N ASP A 12 8.90 15.63 4.77
CA ASP A 12 9.29 16.99 4.37
C ASP A 12 8.88 18.00 5.46
N PRO A 13 9.85 18.65 6.15
CA PRO A 13 9.56 19.60 7.20
C PRO A 13 8.91 20.91 6.71
N ILE A 14 9.03 21.24 5.41
CA ILE A 14 8.48 22.48 4.84
C ILE A 14 6.98 22.31 4.60
N SER A 15 6.58 21.28 3.85
CA SER A 15 5.17 20.99 3.58
C SER A 15 4.46 20.31 4.75
N LYS A 16 5.19 19.75 5.72
CA LYS A 16 4.68 18.94 6.84
C LYS A 16 3.91 17.69 6.36
N SER A 17 4.33 17.12 5.24
CA SER A 17 3.78 15.90 4.65
C SER A 17 4.90 14.89 4.36
N TYR A 18 4.55 13.73 3.81
CA TYR A 18 5.49 12.68 3.47
C TYR A 18 5.62 12.57 1.94
N ASP A 19 6.85 12.53 1.45
CA ASP A 19 7.18 12.30 0.05
C ASP A 19 8.10 11.07 -0.08
N TYR A 20 7.64 10.09 -0.86
CA TYR A 20 8.33 8.83 -1.09
C TYR A 20 9.01 8.76 -2.46
N GLU A 21 8.95 9.82 -3.28
CA GLU A 21 9.57 9.82 -4.62
C GLU A 21 11.06 9.48 -4.52
N ALA A 22 11.78 10.10 -3.59
CA ALA A 22 13.20 9.83 -3.36
C ALA A 22 13.48 8.38 -2.90
N CYS A 23 12.54 7.76 -2.18
CA CYS A 23 12.66 6.37 -1.73
C CYS A 23 12.59 5.37 -2.89
N PHE A 24 11.77 5.64 -3.90
CA PHE A 24 11.50 4.71 -5.00
C PHE A 24 12.16 5.10 -6.33
N GLN A 25 12.80 6.27 -6.42
CA GLN A 25 13.37 6.81 -7.67
C GLN A 25 14.24 5.81 -8.45
N TYR A 26 15.01 4.96 -7.76
CA TYR A 26 15.93 4.01 -8.39
C TYR A 26 15.23 2.76 -8.95
N VAL A 27 14.09 2.37 -8.39
CA VAL A 27 13.31 1.21 -8.87
C VAL A 27 12.21 1.62 -9.84
N LYS A 28 11.80 2.89 -9.82
CA LYS A 28 10.74 3.45 -10.68
C LYS A 28 10.91 3.13 -12.17
N PRO A 29 12.10 3.23 -12.80
CA PRO A 29 12.25 2.84 -14.21
C PRO A 29 11.97 1.36 -14.46
N VAL A 30 12.38 0.48 -13.54
CA VAL A 30 12.15 -0.96 -13.64
C VAL A 30 10.67 -1.29 -13.48
N VAL A 31 10.03 -0.74 -12.44
CA VAL A 31 8.59 -0.94 -12.17
C VAL A 31 7.75 -0.46 -13.35
N ARG A 32 8.02 0.74 -13.89
CA ARG A 32 7.27 1.31 -15.03
C ARG A 32 7.47 0.55 -16.34
N SER A 33 8.55 -0.23 -16.47
CA SER A 33 8.80 -1.03 -17.67
C SER A 33 7.93 -2.30 -17.72
N ALA A 34 7.36 -2.73 -16.59
CA ALA A 34 6.50 -3.89 -16.53
C ALA A 34 5.14 -3.65 -17.21
N ASP A 35 4.58 -4.68 -17.83
CA ASP A 35 3.20 -4.63 -18.34
C ASP A 35 2.19 -4.48 -17.20
N ILE A 36 2.47 -5.14 -16.07
CA ILE A 36 1.74 -5.07 -14.82
C ILE A 36 2.72 -5.25 -13.66
N ALA A 37 2.59 -4.46 -12.60
CA ALA A 37 3.44 -4.55 -11.40
C ALA A 37 2.59 -4.73 -10.13
N PHE A 38 2.90 -5.78 -9.36
CA PHE A 38 2.29 -6.06 -8.06
C PHE A 38 3.29 -5.76 -6.95
N ALA A 39 2.82 -5.26 -5.80
CA ALA A 39 3.64 -5.15 -4.58
C ALA A 39 2.88 -5.64 -3.35
N ASN A 40 3.61 -6.23 -2.40
CA ASN A 40 3.08 -6.51 -1.07
C ASN A 40 3.17 -5.23 -0.22
N LEU A 41 2.02 -4.67 0.15
CA LEU A 41 1.92 -3.62 1.16
C LEU A 41 1.94 -4.29 2.54
N GLU A 42 3.16 -4.45 3.05
CA GLU A 42 3.40 -5.18 4.30
C GLU A 42 2.86 -4.47 5.55
N VAL A 43 2.81 -3.14 5.53
CA VAL A 43 2.50 -2.33 6.71
C VAL A 43 1.08 -1.77 6.65
N THR A 44 0.48 -1.49 7.81
CA THR A 44 -0.84 -0.84 7.85
C THR A 44 -0.75 0.66 7.60
N LEU A 45 -1.79 1.23 6.98
CA LEU A 45 -2.02 2.67 6.86
C LEU A 45 -3.08 3.04 7.91
N ALA A 46 -2.72 2.94 9.19
CA ALA A 46 -3.68 3.11 10.29
C ALA A 46 -3.77 4.56 10.81
N GLY A 47 -3.04 5.49 10.20
CA GLY A 47 -2.95 6.89 10.66
C GLY A 47 -1.97 7.09 11.82
N PRO A 48 -1.84 8.34 12.31
CA PRO A 48 -0.91 8.67 13.38
C PRO A 48 -1.31 8.05 14.75
N PRO A 49 -0.35 7.82 15.65
CA PRO A 49 1.08 8.06 15.48
C PRO A 49 1.72 7.03 14.54
N TYR A 50 2.45 7.54 13.54
CA TYR A 50 3.21 6.70 12.63
C TYR A 50 4.35 6.03 13.37
N LYS A 51 4.59 4.77 13.06
CA LYS A 51 5.57 3.96 13.77
C LYS A 51 6.07 2.83 12.89
N GLY A 52 7.37 2.56 12.98
CA GLY A 52 7.98 1.34 12.49
C GLY A 52 7.67 0.12 13.37
N TYR A 53 8.60 -0.83 13.41
CA TYR A 53 8.51 -2.04 14.23
C TYR A 53 8.30 -1.70 15.73
N PRO A 54 7.56 -2.53 16.51
CA PRO A 54 6.92 -3.80 16.15
C PRO A 54 5.48 -3.73 15.66
N GLN A 55 4.85 -2.55 15.72
CA GLN A 55 3.44 -2.37 15.33
C GLN A 55 3.32 -1.23 14.35
N PHE A 56 3.39 -1.58 13.07
CA PHE A 56 3.52 -0.63 11.98
C PHE A 56 2.26 0.23 11.81
N SER A 57 2.47 1.53 11.57
CA SER A 57 1.49 2.41 10.95
C SER A 57 2.24 3.41 10.07
N ALA A 58 2.09 3.27 8.77
CA ALA A 58 2.75 4.11 7.77
C ALA A 58 1.86 5.31 7.37
N PRO A 59 2.47 6.44 6.96
CA PRO A 59 1.76 7.51 6.29
C PRO A 59 1.05 7.04 5.01
N ASP A 60 -0.12 7.60 4.74
CA ASP A 60 -0.94 7.25 3.56
C ASP A 60 -0.19 7.54 2.25
N GLU A 61 0.71 8.52 2.27
CA GLU A 61 1.57 8.88 1.15
C GLU A 61 2.52 7.75 0.71
N LEU A 62 2.76 6.73 1.55
CA LEU A 62 3.48 5.52 1.13
C LEU A 62 2.74 4.81 0.00
N ALA A 63 1.42 4.62 0.13
CA ALA A 63 0.60 3.98 -0.89
C ALA A 63 0.50 4.84 -2.15
N LYS A 64 0.39 6.17 -1.99
CA LYS A 64 0.48 7.11 -3.11
C LYS A 64 1.83 7.00 -3.83
N GLY A 65 2.94 6.96 -3.09
CA GLY A 65 4.29 6.81 -3.64
C GLY A 65 4.46 5.51 -4.42
N LEU A 66 3.93 4.38 -3.92
CA LEU A 66 3.91 3.11 -4.64
C LEU A 66 3.12 3.21 -5.95
N LYS A 67 1.94 3.82 -5.93
CA LYS A 67 1.14 4.08 -7.14
C LYS A 67 1.91 4.96 -8.14
N ASP A 68 2.48 6.07 -7.70
CA ASP A 68 3.23 7.02 -8.55
C ASP A 68 4.52 6.39 -9.13
N THR A 69 5.11 5.45 -8.40
CA THR A 69 6.24 4.61 -8.85
C THR A 69 5.84 3.70 -10.01
N GLY A 70 4.58 3.27 -10.07
CA GLY A 70 4.03 2.47 -11.18
C GLY A 70 3.52 1.09 -10.79
N PHE A 71 3.34 0.80 -9.49
CA PHE A 71 2.66 -0.43 -9.08
C PHE A 71 1.16 -0.34 -9.41
N ASP A 72 0.64 -1.35 -10.11
CA ASP A 72 -0.76 -1.43 -10.52
C ASP A 72 -1.65 -2.00 -9.41
N VAL A 73 -1.14 -2.94 -8.61
CA VAL A 73 -1.92 -3.69 -7.61
C VAL A 73 -1.13 -3.85 -6.32
N LEU A 74 -1.80 -3.68 -5.17
CA LEU A 74 -1.21 -3.95 -3.86
C LEU A 74 -1.85 -5.17 -3.19
N VAL A 75 -1.01 -6.04 -2.62
CA VAL A 75 -1.44 -7.20 -1.84
C VAL A 75 -1.20 -6.93 -0.36
N THR A 76 -2.20 -7.18 0.47
CA THR A 76 -2.18 -6.83 1.90
C THR A 76 -2.16 -8.04 2.82
N ALA A 77 -2.31 -9.26 2.28
CA ALA A 77 -2.18 -10.49 3.06
C ALA A 77 -0.70 -10.74 3.41
N ASN A 78 -0.34 -10.46 4.66
CA ASN A 78 0.98 -10.71 5.23
C ASN A 78 0.89 -10.74 6.75
N ASN A 79 2.01 -10.98 7.43
CA ASN A 79 2.08 -11.13 8.88
C ASN A 79 1.85 -9.82 9.68
N HIS A 80 1.85 -8.65 9.03
CA HIS A 80 1.70 -7.34 9.68
C HIS A 80 0.38 -6.63 9.33
N CYS A 81 -0.50 -7.29 8.59
CA CYS A 81 -1.75 -6.71 8.08
C CYS A 81 -2.75 -6.31 9.19
N VAL A 82 -2.52 -6.75 10.43
CA VAL A 82 -3.36 -6.48 11.61
C VAL A 82 -2.59 -5.85 12.77
N ASP A 83 -1.43 -5.24 12.52
CA ASP A 83 -0.61 -4.61 13.57
C ASP A 83 -1.34 -3.55 14.40
N ARG A 84 -2.36 -2.92 13.81
CA ARG A 84 -3.22 -1.92 14.44
C ARG A 84 -4.65 -2.43 14.63
N GLY A 85 -4.78 -3.75 14.72
CA GLY A 85 -6.04 -4.48 14.86
C GLY A 85 -7.00 -4.23 13.70
N ARG A 86 -8.27 -4.57 13.94
CA ARG A 86 -9.34 -4.44 12.94
C ARG A 86 -9.47 -3.04 12.36
N LYS A 87 -9.42 -2.00 13.20
CA LYS A 87 -9.55 -0.61 12.74
C LYS A 87 -8.41 -0.20 11.81
N GLY A 88 -7.18 -0.65 12.08
CA GLY A 88 -6.04 -0.40 11.21
C GLY A 88 -6.15 -1.10 9.87
N LEU A 89 -6.62 -2.36 9.87
CA LEU A 89 -6.88 -3.12 8.64
C LEU A 89 -7.97 -2.45 7.80
N GLU A 90 -9.11 -2.11 8.40
CA GLU A 90 -10.23 -1.46 7.71
C GLU A 90 -9.82 -0.11 7.14
N ARG A 91 -9.09 0.71 7.92
CA ARG A 91 -8.55 1.99 7.42
C ARG A 91 -7.55 1.80 6.29
N THR A 92 -6.70 0.76 6.36
CA THR A 92 -5.76 0.47 5.27
C THR A 92 -6.52 0.19 3.97
N ILE A 93 -7.58 -0.63 4.03
CA ILE A 93 -8.46 -0.87 2.90
C ILE A 93 -9.10 0.45 2.41
N ASP A 94 -9.63 1.27 3.31
CA ASP A 94 -10.26 2.56 2.96
C ASP A 94 -9.30 3.53 2.24
N VAL A 95 -8.03 3.57 2.66
CA VAL A 95 -7.01 4.38 2.00
C VAL A 95 -6.73 3.86 0.59
N LEU A 96 -6.59 2.55 0.41
CA LEU A 96 -6.37 1.96 -0.92
C LEU A 96 -7.58 2.20 -1.85
N ASP A 97 -8.79 2.04 -1.33
CA ASP A 97 -10.04 2.32 -2.04
C ASP A 97 -10.13 3.80 -2.45
N THR A 98 -9.82 4.72 -1.53
CA THR A 98 -9.82 6.17 -1.78
C THR A 98 -8.79 6.59 -2.83
N LEU A 99 -7.62 5.94 -2.83
CA LEU A 99 -6.59 6.14 -3.83
C LEU A 99 -6.90 5.43 -5.16
N GLY A 100 -7.96 4.62 -5.24
CA GLY A 100 -8.31 3.83 -6.41
C GLY A 100 -7.21 2.85 -6.79
N ILE A 101 -6.53 2.26 -5.81
CA ILE A 101 -5.49 1.24 -6.01
C ILE A 101 -6.17 -0.13 -5.92
N PRO A 102 -6.23 -0.93 -7.00
CA PRO A 102 -6.70 -2.30 -6.91
C PRO A 102 -5.91 -3.08 -5.86
N HIS A 103 -6.60 -3.78 -4.98
CA HIS A 103 -5.96 -4.53 -3.89
C HIS A 103 -6.68 -5.83 -3.56
N THR A 104 -5.94 -6.74 -2.94
CA THR A 104 -6.47 -8.02 -2.45
C THR A 104 -5.63 -8.55 -1.29
N GLY A 105 -6.13 -9.59 -0.61
CA GLY A 105 -5.44 -10.29 0.48
C GLY A 105 -6.10 -10.07 1.85
N THR A 106 -6.55 -8.86 2.14
CA THR A 106 -7.39 -8.56 3.31
C THR A 106 -8.74 -8.01 2.89
N PHE A 107 -9.76 -8.25 3.72
CA PHE A 107 -11.15 -7.82 3.49
C PHE A 107 -11.74 -7.32 4.80
N LYS A 108 -12.69 -6.38 4.74
CA LYS A 108 -13.36 -5.84 5.93
C LYS A 108 -14.20 -6.91 6.65
N ASP A 109 -14.78 -7.83 5.88
CA ASP A 109 -15.56 -8.96 6.35
C ASP A 109 -15.69 -10.04 5.25
N ALA A 110 -16.44 -11.10 5.56
CA ALA A 110 -16.68 -12.22 4.63
C ALA A 110 -17.51 -11.79 3.41
N ALA A 111 -18.47 -10.88 3.55
CA ALA A 111 -19.32 -10.43 2.45
C ALA A 111 -18.51 -9.61 1.44
N ALA A 112 -17.64 -8.72 1.92
CA ALA A 112 -16.69 -7.99 1.07
C ALA A 112 -15.79 -8.97 0.30
N ARG A 113 -15.28 -10.02 0.96
CA ARG A 113 -14.48 -11.07 0.32
C ARG A 113 -15.24 -11.78 -0.79
N GLU A 114 -16.49 -12.18 -0.57
CA GLU A 114 -17.29 -12.89 -1.59
C GLU A 114 -17.48 -12.07 -2.86
N VAL A 115 -17.55 -10.74 -2.75
CA VAL A 115 -17.74 -9.84 -3.89
C VAL A 115 -16.42 -9.49 -4.58
N GLN A 116 -15.34 -9.34 -3.80
CA GLN A 116 -14.06 -8.81 -4.29
C GLN A 116 -13.02 -9.89 -4.63
N TYR A 117 -13.21 -11.14 -4.20
CA TYR A 117 -12.28 -12.24 -4.44
C TYR A 117 -12.85 -13.25 -5.46
N PRO A 118 -12.08 -13.64 -6.49
CA PRO A 118 -10.73 -13.16 -6.80
C PRO A 118 -10.72 -11.73 -7.36
N LEU A 119 -9.64 -10.99 -7.11
CA LEU A 119 -9.42 -9.72 -7.79
C LEU A 119 -9.07 -10.02 -9.25
N ILE A 120 -9.91 -9.56 -10.17
CA ILE A 120 -9.67 -9.70 -11.62
C ILE A 120 -9.06 -8.41 -12.14
N VAL A 121 -7.89 -8.50 -12.77
CA VAL A 121 -7.21 -7.37 -13.42
C VAL A 121 -7.02 -7.67 -14.90
N GLU A 122 -7.37 -6.72 -15.76
CA GLU A 122 -7.18 -6.83 -17.21
C GLU A 122 -6.18 -5.77 -17.70
N LYS A 123 -5.17 -6.21 -18.45
CA LYS A 123 -4.09 -5.34 -18.95
C LYS A 123 -3.56 -5.86 -20.28
N LYS A 124 -3.53 -5.01 -21.31
CA LYS A 124 -3.02 -5.35 -22.66
C LYS A 124 -3.60 -6.66 -23.25
N GLY A 125 -4.87 -6.95 -22.99
CA GLY A 125 -5.54 -8.17 -23.47
C GLY A 125 -5.28 -9.42 -22.64
N PHE A 126 -4.52 -9.33 -21.55
CA PHE A 126 -4.33 -10.40 -20.57
C PHE A 126 -5.26 -10.17 -19.37
N ARG A 127 -5.74 -11.29 -18.79
CA ARG A 127 -6.52 -11.31 -17.55
C ARG A 127 -5.74 -12.04 -16.46
N PHE A 128 -5.64 -11.42 -15.29
CA PHE A 128 -5.07 -11.96 -14.06
C PHE A 128 -6.21 -12.15 -13.06
N SER A 129 -6.32 -13.31 -12.42
CA SER A 129 -7.39 -13.68 -11.46
C SER A 129 -6.87 -14.63 -10.40
#